data_AF-A0A6P1IGC0-F1
#
_entry.id   AF-A0A6P1IGC0-F1
#
_cell.length_a   1.000
_cell.length_b   1.000
_cell.length_c   1.000
_cell.angle_alpha   90.00
_cell.angle_beta   90.00
_cell.angle_gamma   90.00
#
_symmetry.space_group_name_H-M   'P 1'
#
loop_
_entity.id
_entity.type
_entity.pdbx_description
1 polymer ?
#
loop_
_entity_poly.entity_id
_entity_poly.type
_entity_poly.pdbx_seq_one_letter_code
_entity_poly.pdbx_strand_id
1 'polypeptide(L)'
;MTDLRALALVLLLCGGGVHAFDFSGEKALIAVTRDGARTTIGRVVFTPAASGASAFKVQMDYAVMRDHFLSMREFKCLPAEQEISCFVPYPYAQPGTASSTQLAWLEHSLLFFYKQPKDFGAKLWNGIVFKFTTTPTALVGQPQAVDLNRIGVPPDNLSVPPYGPMDRDPFTPGARWLTELRIESL
;
A
#
# COMPACT_ATOMS: atom_id res chain seq x y z
N MET A 1 1.00 28.80 -65.89
CA MET A 1 2.14 28.91 -64.95
C MET A 1 1.58 29.04 -63.55
N THR A 2 1.94 28.07 -62.69
CA THR A 2 1.97 28.09 -61.20
C THR A 2 0.62 28.22 -60.46
N ASP A 3 -0.06 27.12 -60.12
CA ASP A 3 0.16 26.23 -58.96
C ASP A 3 -0.26 26.84 -57.61
N LEU A 4 -1.52 26.59 -57.23
CA LEU A 4 -2.06 26.87 -55.90
C LEU A 4 -1.89 25.59 -55.04
N ARG A 5 -0.80 25.52 -54.28
CA ARG A 5 -0.50 24.40 -53.37
C ARG A 5 -1.40 24.45 -52.14
N ALA A 6 -2.27 23.45 -51.99
CA ALA A 6 -3.00 23.17 -50.76
C ALA A 6 -2.01 22.65 -49.68
N LEU A 7 -1.91 23.36 -48.55
CA LEU A 7 -1.17 22.91 -47.38
C LEU A 7 -2.14 22.08 -46.49
N ALA A 8 -2.03 20.76 -46.55
CA ALA A 8 -2.72 19.87 -45.61
C ALA A 8 -1.89 19.79 -44.32
N LEU A 9 -2.38 20.44 -43.26
CA LEU A 9 -1.81 20.33 -41.91
C LEU A 9 -2.36 19.07 -41.24
N VAL A 10 -1.62 17.96 -41.31
CA VAL A 10 -1.93 16.73 -40.59
C VAL A 10 -1.53 16.92 -39.12
N LEU A 11 -2.49 17.21 -38.25
CA LEU A 11 -2.30 17.08 -36.79
C LEU A 11 -2.21 15.58 -36.45
N LEU A 12 -0.99 15.07 -36.25
CA LEU A 12 -0.81 13.81 -35.53
C LEU A 12 -1.16 14.03 -34.06
N LEU A 13 -2.37 13.64 -33.68
CA LEU A 13 -2.76 13.39 -32.29
C LEU A 13 -1.99 12.16 -31.80
N CYS A 14 -0.84 12.36 -31.16
CA CYS A 14 -0.25 11.33 -30.30
C CYS A 14 -1.17 11.14 -29.08
N GLY A 15 -2.17 10.28 -29.26
CA GLY A 15 -2.96 9.73 -28.16
C GLY A 15 -2.07 8.83 -27.30
N GLY A 16 -1.30 9.44 -26.40
CA GLY A 16 -0.71 8.72 -25.29
C GLY A 16 -1.85 8.19 -24.43
N GLY A 17 -2.22 6.92 -24.64
CA GLY A 17 -3.16 6.24 -23.77
C GLY A 17 -2.65 6.39 -22.34
N VAL A 18 -3.43 7.05 -21.49
CA VAL A 18 -3.18 7.01 -20.05
C VAL A 18 -3.47 5.57 -19.65
N HIS A 19 -2.44 4.74 -19.65
CA HIS A 19 -2.55 3.38 -19.14
C HIS A 19 -2.88 3.50 -17.66
N ALA A 20 -4.10 3.11 -17.30
CA ALA A 20 -4.48 2.97 -15.90
C ALA A 20 -3.74 1.77 -15.31
N PHE A 21 -3.45 1.82 -14.01
CA PHE A 21 -2.92 0.65 -13.30
C PHE A 21 -3.82 -0.57 -13.53
N ASP A 22 -3.21 -1.69 -13.89
CA ASP A 22 -3.90 -2.95 -14.13
C ASP A 22 -4.14 -3.69 -12.80
N PHE A 23 -5.40 -3.71 -12.36
CA PHE A 23 -5.87 -4.47 -11.19
C PHE A 23 -6.15 -5.93 -11.57
N SER A 24 -5.21 -6.61 -12.22
CA SER A 24 -5.33 -8.04 -12.53
C SER A 24 -3.99 -8.77 -12.33
N GLY A 25 -4.05 -10.09 -12.15
CA GLY A 25 -2.87 -10.94 -12.01
C GLY A 25 -2.08 -10.67 -10.72
N GLU A 26 -0.84 -11.16 -10.72
CA GLU A 26 0.07 -11.00 -9.59
C GLU A 26 0.91 -9.73 -9.73
N LYS A 27 1.08 -9.02 -8.61
CA LYS A 27 1.88 -7.81 -8.48
C LYS A 27 2.83 -7.96 -7.30
N ALA A 28 4.07 -7.49 -7.42
CA ALA A 28 5.03 -7.44 -6.31
C ALA A 28 4.58 -6.43 -5.25
N LEU A 29 4.74 -6.75 -3.97
CA LEU A 29 4.62 -5.80 -2.87
C LEU A 29 6.03 -5.45 -2.38
N ILE A 30 6.39 -4.17 -2.48
CA ILE A 30 7.76 -3.69 -2.25
C ILE A 30 7.76 -2.64 -1.14
N ALA A 31 8.64 -2.83 -0.16
CA ALA A 31 9.01 -1.81 0.80
C ALA A 31 10.11 -0.92 0.22
N VAL A 32 9.91 0.39 0.29
CA VAL A 32 10.96 1.39 0.01
C VAL A 32 11.37 2.03 1.32
N THR A 33 12.66 2.01 1.62
CA THR A 33 13.21 2.52 2.87
C THR A 33 13.96 3.83 2.66
N ARG A 34 14.24 4.55 3.75
CA ARG A 34 14.84 5.90 3.74
C ARG A 34 16.20 5.98 3.02
N ASP A 35 16.96 4.91 3.01
CA ASP A 35 18.22 4.75 2.28
C ASP A 35 18.02 4.48 0.77
N GLY A 36 16.78 4.40 0.31
CA GLY A 36 16.40 4.10 -1.07
C GLY A 36 16.35 2.62 -1.40
N ALA A 37 16.61 1.72 -0.45
CA ALA A 37 16.54 0.29 -0.70
C ALA A 37 15.11 -0.13 -1.04
N ARG A 38 15.00 -1.07 -1.98
CA ARG A 38 13.73 -1.64 -2.46
C ARG A 38 13.75 -3.13 -2.20
N THR A 39 12.89 -3.57 -1.29
CA THR A 39 12.81 -4.98 -0.89
C THR A 39 11.43 -5.51 -1.21
N THR A 40 11.35 -6.61 -1.97
CA THR A 40 10.09 -7.34 -2.13
C THR A 40 9.74 -8.01 -0.81
N ILE A 41 8.59 -7.66 -0.24
CA ILE A 41 8.11 -8.13 1.07
C ILE A 41 6.84 -8.98 0.94
N GLY A 42 6.45 -9.32 -0.30
CA GLY A 42 5.27 -10.12 -0.59
C GLY A 42 4.75 -9.86 -2.00
N ARG A 43 3.48 -10.22 -2.19
CA ARG A 43 2.74 -10.01 -3.44
C ARG A 43 1.27 -9.71 -3.17
N VAL A 44 0.64 -9.06 -4.14
CA VAL A 44 -0.80 -8.83 -4.17
C VAL A 44 -1.35 -9.49 -5.44
N VAL A 45 -2.30 -10.41 -5.28
CA VAL A 45 -2.97 -11.06 -6.40
C VAL A 45 -4.33 -10.40 -6.59
N PHE A 46 -4.57 -9.85 -7.77
CA PHE A 46 -5.84 -9.27 -8.16
C PHE A 46 -6.61 -10.19 -9.11
N THR A 47 -7.88 -10.45 -8.79
CA THR A 47 -8.82 -11.19 -9.64
C THR A 47 -9.92 -10.23 -10.08
N PRO A 48 -10.00 -9.89 -11.39
CA PRO A 48 -11.06 -9.03 -11.90
C PRO A 48 -12.44 -9.53 -11.50
N ALA A 49 -13.29 -8.61 -11.04
CA ALA A 49 -14.68 -8.85 -10.68
C ALA A 49 -15.61 -7.96 -11.51
N ALA A 50 -16.91 -8.05 -11.26
CA ALA A 50 -17.89 -7.20 -11.93
C ALA A 50 -17.67 -5.71 -11.63
N SER A 51 -18.15 -4.85 -12.52
CA SER A 51 -18.21 -3.39 -12.31
C SER A 51 -16.86 -2.68 -12.13
N GLY A 52 -15.77 -3.23 -12.69
CA GLY A 52 -14.46 -2.59 -12.71
C GLY A 52 -13.70 -2.61 -11.38
N ALA A 53 -14.19 -3.37 -10.40
CA ALA A 53 -13.44 -3.71 -9.19
C ALA A 53 -12.72 -5.05 -9.38
N SER A 54 -11.69 -5.29 -8.57
CA SER A 54 -11.01 -6.57 -8.47
C SER A 54 -11.01 -7.06 -7.03
N ALA A 55 -11.26 -8.34 -6.83
CA ALA A 55 -10.92 -8.98 -5.57
C ALA A 55 -9.39 -9.00 -5.42
N PHE A 56 -8.88 -8.86 -4.20
CA PHE A 56 -7.44 -8.94 -3.95
C PHE A 56 -7.11 -9.90 -2.81
N LYS A 57 -5.90 -10.47 -2.86
CA LYS A 57 -5.28 -11.20 -1.76
C LYS A 57 -3.86 -10.71 -1.55
N VAL A 58 -3.54 -10.32 -0.32
CA VAL A 58 -2.17 -9.98 0.09
C VAL A 58 -1.49 -11.25 0.62
N GLN A 59 -0.29 -11.52 0.15
CA GLN A 59 0.55 -12.60 0.64
C GLN A 59 1.91 -12.01 1.01
N MET A 60 2.17 -11.88 2.31
CA MET A 60 3.45 -11.39 2.82
C MET A 60 4.52 -12.48 2.68
N ASP A 61 5.74 -12.06 2.33
CA ASP A 61 6.92 -12.92 2.37
C ASP A 61 7.57 -12.80 3.75
N TYR A 62 7.32 -13.77 4.61
CA TYR A 62 7.92 -13.78 5.95
C TYR A 62 9.40 -14.19 5.95
N ALA A 63 9.95 -14.70 4.85
CA ALA A 63 11.37 -15.06 4.78
C ALA A 63 12.30 -13.85 4.83
N VAL A 64 11.81 -12.67 4.41
CA VAL A 64 12.55 -11.39 4.50
C VAL A 64 12.26 -10.63 5.81
N MET A 65 11.45 -11.20 6.69
CA MET A 65 11.07 -10.60 7.97
C MET A 65 11.69 -11.36 9.15
N ARG A 66 11.82 -10.69 10.29
CA ARG A 66 12.28 -11.28 11.55
C ARG A 66 11.18 -11.28 12.60
N ASP A 67 11.28 -12.25 13.49
CA ASP A 67 10.32 -12.44 14.55
C ASP A 67 10.69 -11.56 15.75
N HIS A 68 9.75 -10.72 16.18
CA HIS A 68 9.87 -9.96 17.41
C HIS A 68 8.73 -10.34 18.35
N PHE A 69 9.09 -10.84 19.53
CA PHE A 69 8.14 -11.19 20.58
C PHE A 69 7.76 -9.96 21.37
N LEU A 70 6.47 -9.60 21.32
CA LEU A 70 5.92 -8.44 22.00
C LEU A 70 4.79 -8.92 22.91
N SER A 71 5.10 -9.06 24.19
CA SER A 71 4.15 -9.46 25.23
C SER A 71 3.35 -10.72 24.86
N MET A 72 4.07 -11.81 24.56
CA MET A 72 3.54 -13.15 24.21
C MET A 72 2.99 -13.32 22.79
N ARG A 73 2.94 -12.26 21.96
CA ARG A 73 2.60 -12.38 20.54
C ARG A 73 3.81 -12.08 19.66
N GLU A 74 4.04 -12.96 18.71
CA GLU A 74 5.05 -12.77 17.68
C GLU A 74 4.53 -11.81 16.61
N PHE A 75 5.38 -10.88 16.19
CA PHE A 75 5.14 -10.05 15.01
C PHE A 75 6.27 -10.24 14.02
N LYS A 76 5.91 -10.33 12.74
CA LYS A 76 6.86 -10.34 11.62
C LYS A 76 7.25 -8.90 11.31
N CYS A 77 8.53 -8.59 11.39
CA CYS A 77 9.04 -7.23 11.23
C CYS A 77 10.16 -7.14 10.19
N LEU A 78 10.19 -6.02 9.47
CA LEU A 78 11.28 -5.69 8.59
C LEU A 78 12.51 -5.29 9.42
N PRO A 79 13.66 -5.94 9.20
CA PRO A 79 14.86 -5.69 10.01
C PRO A 79 15.46 -4.33 9.66
N ALA A 80 15.73 -3.53 10.69
CA ALA A 80 16.33 -2.21 10.56
C ALA A 80 17.12 -1.86 11.81
N GLU A 81 18.20 -1.09 11.66
CA GLU A 81 19.08 -0.72 12.77
C GLU A 81 18.51 0.40 13.66
N GLN A 82 17.70 1.31 13.10
CA GLN A 82 17.25 2.51 13.80
C GLN A 82 15.75 2.49 14.13
N GLU A 83 14.92 1.95 13.24
CA GLU A 83 13.46 1.89 13.40
C GLU A 83 12.91 0.63 12.75
N ILE A 84 12.35 -0.27 13.55
CA ILE A 84 11.78 -1.53 13.09
C ILE A 84 10.32 -1.30 12.73
N SER A 85 9.90 -1.75 11.55
CA SER A 85 8.50 -1.73 11.10
C SER A 85 7.93 -3.15 11.11
N CYS A 86 6.86 -3.36 11.88
CA CYS A 86 6.25 -4.68 12.09
C CYS A 86 4.89 -4.76 11.41
N PHE A 87 4.67 -5.80 10.62
CA PHE A 87 3.40 -6.04 9.93
C PHE A 87 2.31 -6.45 10.93
N VAL A 88 1.11 -5.90 10.75
CA VAL A 88 -0.08 -6.21 11.55
C VAL A 88 -1.19 -6.66 10.61
N PRO A 89 -1.51 -7.97 10.57
CA PRO A 89 -2.67 -8.45 9.83
C PRO A 89 -3.95 -7.81 10.36
N TYR A 90 -4.81 -7.33 9.47
CA TYR A 90 -6.17 -6.91 9.85
C TYR A 90 -6.97 -8.14 10.33
N PRO A 91 -7.56 -8.12 11.54
CA PRO A 91 -8.06 -9.34 12.18
C PRO A 91 -9.51 -9.71 11.82
N TYR A 92 -10.24 -8.87 11.09
CA TYR A 92 -11.67 -9.06 10.81
C TYR A 92 -11.95 -9.27 9.33
N ALA A 93 -13.11 -9.86 9.04
CA ALA A 93 -13.58 -10.01 7.67
C ALA A 93 -13.81 -8.63 7.03
N GLN A 94 -13.52 -8.54 5.73
CA GLN A 94 -13.66 -7.33 4.94
C GLN A 94 -13.95 -7.69 3.47
N PRO A 95 -14.54 -6.80 2.65
CA PRO A 95 -15.00 -7.09 1.28
C PRO A 95 -13.92 -7.64 0.33
N GLY A 96 -12.66 -7.28 0.55
CA GLY A 96 -11.53 -7.80 -0.21
C GLY A 96 -11.45 -7.27 -1.63
N THR A 97 -11.99 -6.09 -1.89
CA THR A 97 -12.04 -5.48 -3.22
C THR A 97 -11.25 -4.18 -3.29
N ALA A 98 -10.67 -3.93 -4.47
CA ALA A 98 -9.96 -2.70 -4.79
C ALA A 98 -10.26 -2.25 -6.22
N SER A 99 -10.24 -0.93 -6.43
CA SER A 99 -10.32 -0.30 -7.76
C SER A 99 -9.52 1.01 -7.75
N SER A 100 -9.40 1.66 -8.91
CA SER A 100 -8.69 2.94 -9.05
C SER A 100 -9.25 4.06 -8.15
N THR A 101 -10.51 3.96 -7.71
CA THR A 101 -11.18 4.92 -6.84
C THR A 101 -11.48 4.40 -5.43
N GLN A 102 -11.26 3.11 -5.18
CA GLN A 102 -11.56 2.45 -3.90
C GLN A 102 -10.36 1.58 -3.49
N LEU A 103 -9.42 2.17 -2.76
CA LEU A 103 -8.22 1.48 -2.30
C LEU A 103 -8.23 1.17 -0.80
N ALA A 104 -9.18 1.72 -0.05
CA ALA A 104 -9.13 1.70 1.41
C ALA A 104 -8.98 0.29 2.01
N TRP A 105 -9.67 -0.74 1.48
CA TRP A 105 -9.52 -2.10 1.99
C TRP A 105 -8.15 -2.73 1.71
N LEU A 106 -7.53 -2.38 0.59
CA LEU A 106 -6.14 -2.74 0.30
C LEU A 106 -5.18 -2.06 1.28
N GLU A 107 -5.40 -0.76 1.58
CA GLU A 107 -4.63 -0.01 2.59
C GLU A 107 -4.71 -0.68 3.97
N HIS A 108 -5.91 -1.10 4.38
CA HIS A 108 -6.15 -1.77 5.66
C HIS A 108 -5.61 -3.20 5.72
N SER A 109 -5.29 -3.81 4.58
CA SER A 109 -4.63 -5.11 4.52
C SER A 109 -3.11 -5.02 4.65
N LEU A 110 -2.57 -3.80 4.73
CA LEU A 110 -1.14 -3.48 4.76
C LEU A 110 -0.81 -2.55 5.93
N LEU A 111 -1.22 -2.95 7.15
CA LEU A 111 -0.96 -2.19 8.38
C LEU A 111 0.38 -2.56 8.99
N PHE A 112 1.06 -1.55 9.53
CA PHE A 112 2.31 -1.72 10.26
C PHE A 112 2.28 -0.92 11.55
N PHE A 113 3.16 -1.20 12.50
CA PHE A 113 3.57 -0.20 13.49
C PHE A 113 5.09 -0.11 13.52
N TYR A 114 5.61 1.01 14.01
CA TYR A 114 7.04 1.21 14.15
C TYR A 114 7.46 1.29 15.63
N LYS A 115 8.70 0.88 15.90
CA LYS A 115 9.34 0.93 17.23
C LYS A 115 10.86 1.07 17.11
N GLN A 116 11.50 1.47 18.19
CA GLN A 116 12.97 1.39 18.27
C GLN A 116 13.39 -0.04 18.58
N PRO A 117 14.57 -0.51 18.13
CA PRO A 117 15.07 -1.85 18.45
C PRO A 117 15.14 -2.15 19.95
N LYS A 118 15.43 -1.13 20.78
CA LYS A 118 15.52 -1.27 22.25
C LYS A 118 14.16 -1.34 22.95
N ASP A 119 13.07 -0.98 22.27
CA ASP A 119 11.74 -1.08 22.88
C ASP A 119 11.38 -2.56 23.02
N PHE A 120 10.87 -2.99 24.18
CA PHE A 120 10.47 -4.39 24.37
C PHE A 120 9.05 -4.65 23.85
N GLY A 121 8.09 -3.78 24.15
CA GLY A 121 6.68 -3.97 23.80
C GLY A 121 6.29 -3.52 22.38
N ALA A 122 5.12 -3.96 21.94
CA ALA A 122 4.42 -3.37 20.80
C ALA A 122 3.87 -2.01 21.20
N LYS A 123 3.99 -1.03 20.31
CA LYS A 123 3.38 0.29 20.48
C LYS A 123 2.32 0.43 19.39
N LEU A 124 1.14 -0.14 19.60
CA LEU A 124 0.09 -0.16 18.57
C LEU A 124 -0.44 1.24 18.23
N TRP A 125 -0.30 2.21 19.15
CA TRP A 125 -0.57 3.62 18.86
C TRP A 125 0.45 4.26 17.90
N ASN A 126 1.56 3.59 17.59
CA ASN A 126 2.52 3.96 16.54
C ASN A 126 2.15 3.31 15.19
N GLY A 127 0.86 3.22 14.90
CA GLY A 127 0.36 2.59 13.69
C GLY A 127 0.73 3.34 12.43
N ILE A 128 0.82 2.59 11.34
CA ILE A 128 1.05 3.04 9.98
C ILE A 128 0.01 2.38 9.08
N VAL A 129 -0.73 3.20 8.38
CA VAL A 129 -1.49 2.81 7.18
C VAL A 129 -0.85 3.50 5.97
N PHE A 130 -0.91 2.89 4.80
CA PHE A 130 -0.36 3.49 3.58
C PHE A 130 -1.50 4.03 2.73
N LYS A 131 -1.52 5.33 2.46
CA LYS A 131 -2.45 5.94 1.52
C LYS A 131 -1.96 5.71 0.11
N PHE A 132 -2.64 4.86 -0.66
CA PHE A 132 -2.23 4.55 -2.02
C PHE A 132 -2.72 5.60 -3.01
N THR A 133 -1.84 5.96 -3.95
CA THR A 133 -2.18 6.71 -5.15
C THR A 133 -1.85 5.86 -6.36
N THR A 134 -2.78 5.84 -7.32
CA THR A 134 -2.62 5.11 -8.58
C THR A 134 -1.72 5.88 -9.53
N THR A 135 -0.69 5.20 -10.05
CA THR A 135 0.10 5.65 -11.20
C THR A 135 -0.04 4.64 -12.33
N PRO A 136 0.36 4.95 -13.58
CA PRO A 136 0.26 4.01 -14.69
C PRO A 136 0.96 2.66 -14.44
N THR A 137 2.04 2.65 -13.66
CA THR A 137 2.90 1.47 -13.46
C THR A 137 2.85 0.89 -12.05
N ALA A 138 2.27 1.60 -11.07
CA ALA A 138 2.26 1.18 -9.67
C ALA A 138 1.13 1.80 -8.85
N LEU A 139 0.75 1.14 -7.77
CA LEU A 139 0.15 1.81 -6.62
C LEU A 139 1.27 2.26 -5.68
N VAL A 140 1.30 3.55 -5.35
CA VAL A 140 2.32 4.15 -4.47
C VAL A 140 1.67 4.56 -3.16
N GLY A 141 2.03 3.88 -2.08
CA GLY A 141 1.51 4.05 -0.74
C GLY A 141 2.41 4.95 0.08
N GLN A 142 1.87 6.06 0.57
CA GLN A 142 2.57 6.98 1.47
C GLN A 142 2.13 6.72 2.93
N PRO A 143 3.06 6.64 3.89
CA PRO A 143 2.73 6.30 5.27
C PRO A 143 1.93 7.42 5.96
N GLN A 144 0.90 7.01 6.69
CA GLN A 144 0.08 7.86 7.55
C GLN A 144 -0.03 7.23 8.94
N ALA A 145 -0.01 8.07 9.97
CA ALA A 145 -0.17 7.69 11.37
C ALA A 145 -1.62 7.28 11.64
N VAL A 146 -1.80 6.17 12.36
CA VAL A 146 -3.09 5.70 12.89
C VAL A 146 -2.90 5.07 14.26
N ASP A 147 -3.96 4.98 15.06
CA ASP A 147 -3.96 4.19 16.29
C ASP A 147 -4.48 2.76 16.02
N LEU A 148 -3.59 1.76 16.05
CA LEU A 148 -3.97 0.35 15.86
C LEU A 148 -4.76 -0.25 17.01
N ASN A 149 -4.86 0.42 18.17
CA ASN A 149 -5.74 -0.07 19.24
C ASN A 149 -7.22 -0.08 18.80
N ARG A 150 -7.61 0.74 17.81
CA ARG A 150 -8.99 0.78 17.28
C ARG A 150 -9.43 -0.51 16.61
N ILE A 151 -8.50 -1.32 16.10
CA ILE A 151 -8.80 -2.63 15.51
C ILE A 151 -8.59 -3.78 16.51
N GLY A 152 -8.46 -3.47 17.81
CA GLY A 152 -8.45 -4.48 18.87
C GLY A 152 -9.81 -5.11 19.14
N VAL A 153 -10.89 -4.48 18.67
CA VAL A 153 -12.28 -4.95 18.77
C VAL A 153 -12.93 -4.89 17.38
N PRO A 154 -13.83 -5.83 17.01
CA PRO A 154 -14.52 -5.80 15.73
C PRO A 154 -15.29 -4.49 15.53
N PRO A 155 -15.30 -3.90 14.32
CA PRO A 155 -16.15 -2.75 14.03
C PRO A 155 -17.61 -3.18 13.90
N ASP A 156 -18.53 -2.25 14.15
CA ASP A 156 -19.98 -2.50 14.02
C ASP A 156 -20.40 -2.83 12.57
N ASN A 157 -19.65 -2.32 11.58
CA ASN A 157 -19.90 -2.54 10.16
C ASN A 157 -18.63 -3.00 9.43
N LEU A 158 -18.60 -4.27 9.03
CA LEU A 158 -17.49 -4.90 8.31
C LEU A 158 -17.31 -4.43 6.86
N SER A 159 -18.25 -3.62 6.33
CA SER A 159 -18.15 -3.06 4.97
C SER A 159 -17.49 -1.67 4.95
N VAL A 160 -17.24 -1.07 6.12
CA VAL A 160 -16.61 0.25 6.25
C VAL A 160 -15.20 0.10 6.82
N PRO A 161 -14.16 0.61 6.12
CA PRO A 161 -12.80 0.60 6.64
C PRO A 161 -12.67 1.41 7.95
N PRO A 162 -12.02 0.88 9.00
CA PRO A 162 -11.91 1.55 10.31
C PRO A 162 -11.16 2.88 10.35
N TYR A 163 -10.24 3.13 9.43
CA TYR A 163 -9.47 4.37 9.33
C TYR A 163 -9.94 5.20 8.13
N GLY A 164 -10.86 6.13 8.39
CA GLY A 164 -11.28 7.12 7.41
C GLY A 164 -10.24 8.23 7.22
N PRO A 165 -10.46 9.17 6.28
CA PRO A 165 -9.56 10.30 6.05
C PRO A 165 -9.27 11.17 7.29
N MET A 166 -10.20 11.25 8.24
CA MET A 166 -10.07 12.03 9.47
C MET A 166 -9.44 11.25 10.63
N ASP A 167 -9.24 9.94 10.46
CA ASP A 167 -8.69 9.04 11.48
C ASP A 167 -7.19 8.79 11.29
N ARG A 168 -6.58 9.47 10.33
CA ARG A 168 -5.21 9.26 9.89
C ARG A 168 -4.53 10.57 9.53
N ASP A 169 -3.26 10.70 9.90
CA ASP A 169 -2.47 11.90 9.66
C ASP A 169 -1.23 11.59 8.82
N PRO A 170 -0.87 12.41 7.82
CA PRO A 170 0.39 12.21 7.12
C PRO A 170 1.57 12.39 8.08
N PHE A 171 2.56 11.50 8.00
CA PHE A 171 3.85 11.75 8.64
C PHE A 171 4.58 12.88 7.91
N THR A 172 5.43 13.62 8.64
CA THR A 172 6.41 14.51 8.00
C THR A 172 7.27 13.68 7.03
N PRO A 173 7.58 14.17 5.82
CA PRO A 173 8.43 13.46 4.87
C PRO A 173 9.75 12.99 5.50
N GLY A 174 10.09 11.73 5.27
CA GLY A 174 11.30 11.11 5.83
C GLY A 174 11.26 10.79 7.33
N ALA A 175 10.18 11.09 8.06
CA ALA A 175 10.09 10.82 9.50
C ALA A 175 10.13 9.32 9.84
N ARG A 176 9.69 8.46 8.91
CA ARG A 176 9.70 6.99 9.03
C ARG A 176 10.84 6.38 8.22
N TRP A 177 11.29 5.22 8.67
CA TRP A 177 12.28 4.42 7.96
C TRP A 177 11.66 3.74 6.74
N LEU A 178 10.46 3.19 6.88
CA LEU A 178 9.64 2.73 5.75
C LEU A 178 8.95 3.95 5.13
N THR A 179 9.44 4.39 3.97
CA THR A 179 9.01 5.63 3.32
C THR A 179 7.90 5.41 2.31
N GLU A 180 7.86 4.25 1.66
CA GLU A 180 6.76 3.89 0.75
C GLU A 180 6.46 2.39 0.81
N LEU A 181 5.20 2.04 0.48
CA LEU A 181 4.89 0.73 -0.08
C LEU A 181 4.54 0.89 -1.56
N ARG A 182 5.02 -0.04 -2.39
CA ARG A 182 4.72 -0.05 -3.82
C ARG A 182 4.11 -1.38 -4.21
N ILE A 183 3.09 -1.32 -5.05
CA ILE A 183 2.51 -2.49 -5.71
C ILE A 183 2.69 -2.29 -7.20
N GLU A 184 3.52 -3.13 -7.82
CA GLU A 184 3.93 -3.00 -9.23
C GLU A 184 3.97 -4.37 -9.90
N SER A 185 3.95 -4.39 -11.24
CA SER A 185 4.07 -5.64 -11.99
C SER A 185 5.42 -6.32 -11.72
N LEU A 186 5.41 -7.66 -11.69
CA LEU A 186 6.62 -8.49 -11.61
C LEU A 186 7.56 -8.26 -12.81
#